data_AF-A0A5J4PW54-F1
#
_entry.id   AF-A0A5J4PW54-F1
#
_cell.length_a   1.000
_cell.length_b   1.000
_cell.length_c   1.000
_cell.angle_alpha   90.00
_cell.angle_beta   90.00
_cell.angle_gamma   90.00
#
_symmetry.space_group_name_H-M   'P 1'
#
loop_
_entity.id
_entity.type
_entity.pdbx_description
1 polymer ?
#
loop_
_entity_poly.entity_id
_entity_poly.type
_entity_poly.pdbx_seq_one_letter_code
_entity_poly.pdbx_strand_id
1 'polypeptide(L)' 'LIFFLPPYSPELNLIEILWRRIKYEWIPFDAYSCFENLRERLAEVLTNFGGKYDIIF' A
#
# COMPACT_ATOMS: atom_id res chain seq x y z
N LEU A 1 17.93 6.35 -11.79
CA LEU A 1 18.72 6.29 -10.54
C LEU A 1 18.42 4.96 -9.87
N ILE A 2 19.42 4.27 -9.33
CA ILE A 2 19.22 3.07 -8.50
C ILE A 2 19.56 3.48 -7.07
N PHE A 3 18.63 3.29 -6.15
CA PHE A 3 18.86 3.53 -4.72
C PHE A 3 19.37 2.24 -4.08
N PHE A 4 20.49 2.33 -3.35
CA PHE A 4 21.00 1.18 -2.59
C PHE A 4 20.13 0.97 -1.36
N LEU A 5 19.60 -0.25 -1.23
CA LEU A 5 18.87 -0.69 -0.06
C LEU A 5 19.72 -1.73 0.69
N PRO A 6 20.07 -1.49 1.96
CA PRO A 6 20.79 -2.48 2.75
C PRO A 6 19.95 -3.76 2.95
N PRO A 7 20.60 -4.91 3.11
CA PRO A 7 19.90 -6.18 3.31
C PRO A 7 19.07 -6.15 4.59
N TYR A 8 17.89 -6.77 4.55
CA TYR A 8 16.97 -6.91 5.68
C TYR A 8 16.46 -5.59 6.29
N SER A 9 16.39 -4.51 5.50
CA SER A 9 15.84 -3.22 5.93
C SER A 9 14.51 -2.88 5.26
N PRO A 10 13.42 -3.63 5.54
CA PRO A 10 12.10 -3.35 4.96
C PRO A 10 11.56 -1.97 5.34
N GLU A 11 11.98 -1.41 6.48
CA GLU A 11 11.64 -0.07 6.95
C GLU A 11 12.23 1.05 6.08
N LEU A 12 13.26 0.76 5.28
CA LEU A 12 13.85 1.70 4.34
C LEU A 12 13.26 1.54 2.92
N ASN A 13 12.43 0.52 2.71
CA ASN A 13 11.84 0.23 1.42
C ASN A 13 10.44 0.87 1.31
N LEU A 14 10.35 1.97 0.55
CA LEU A 14 9.11 2.75 0.42
C LEU A 14 7.91 1.91 -0.06
N ILE A 15 8.13 0.91 -0.93
CA ILE A 15 7.03 0.06 -1.42
C ILE A 15 6.51 -0.87 -0.31
N GLU A 16 7.37 -1.33 0.62
CA GLU A 16 6.95 -2.14 1.77
C GLU A 16 6.09 -1.32 2.74
N ILE A 17 6.50 -0.06 3.00
CA ILE A 17 5.73 0.89 3.82
C ILE A 17 4.36 1.14 3.19
N LEU A 18 4.32 1.39 1.88
CA LEU A 18 3.08 1.61 1.14
C LEU A 18 2.13 0.41 1.27
N TRP A 19 2.62 -0.80 1.01
CA TRP A 19 1.79 -2.01 1.12
C TRP A 19 1.30 -2.29 2.53
N ARG A 20 2.08 -1.93 3.55
CA ARG A 20 1.64 -2.02 4.95
C ARG A 20 0.44 -1.10 5.19
N ARG A 21 0.48 0.15 4.76
CA ARG A 21 -0.66 1.08 4.89
C ARG A 21 -1.89 0.61 4.12
N ILE A 22 -1.71 0.20 2.86
CA ILE A 22 -2.80 -0.32 2.02
C ILE A 22 -3.51 -1.48 2.72
N LYS A 23 -2.75 -2.45 3.23
CA LYS A 23 -3.30 -3.70 3.78
C LYS A 23 -3.97 -3.52 5.14
N TYR A 24 -3.38 -2.71 6.02
CA TYR A 24 -3.80 -2.65 7.42
C TYR A 24 -4.64 -1.44 7.77
N GLU A 25 -4.57 -0.36 6.97
CA GLU A 25 -5.24 0.90 7.30
C GLU A 25 -6.27 1.33 6.26
N TRP A 26 -6.02 1.08 4.97
CA TRP A 26 -6.82 1.68 3.90
C TRP A 26 -7.82 0.73 3.26
N ILE A 27 -7.52 -0.56 3.21
CA ILE A 27 -8.45 -1.58 2.71
C ILE A 27 -9.23 -2.17 3.90
N PRO A 28 -10.58 -2.08 3.90
CA PRO A 28 -11.39 -2.66 4.96
C PRO A 28 -11.36 -4.20 4.90
N PHE A 29 -11.52 -4.87 6.04
CA PHE A 29 -11.49 -6.34 6.12
C PHE A 29 -12.51 -7.04 5.22
N ASP A 30 -13.68 -6.43 4.97
CA ASP A 30 -14.71 -6.97 4.07
C ASP A 30 -14.22 -7.08 2.61
N ALA A 31 -13.28 -6.23 2.19
CA ALA A 31 -12.70 -6.30 0.85
C ALA A 31 -12.04 -7.65 0.55
N TYR A 32 -11.58 -8.36 1.57
CA TYR A 32 -10.93 -9.67 1.44
C TYR A 32 -11.92 -10.83 1.25
N SER A 33 -13.22 -10.57 1.32
CA SER A 33 -14.26 -11.60 1.14
C SER A 33 -14.27 -12.22 -0.26
N CYS A 34 -13.89 -11.45 -1.29
CA CYS A 34 -13.73 -11.94 -2.66
C CYS A 34 -12.62 -11.18 -3.39
N PHE A 35 -11.93 -11.87 -4.31
CA PHE A 35 -10.85 -11.28 -5.10
C PHE A 35 -11.28 -10.08 -5.93
N GLU A 36 -12.50 -10.09 -6.49
CA GLU A 36 -13.00 -8.97 -7.29
C GLU A 36 -13.20 -7.71 -6.45
N ASN A 37 -13.77 -7.86 -5.25
CA ASN A 37 -13.94 -6.75 -4.29
C ASN A 37 -12.56 -6.22 -3.85
N LEU A 38 -11.61 -7.11 -3.53
CA LEU A 38 -10.25 -6.71 -3.18
C LEU A 38 -9.59 -5.91 -4.31
N ARG A 39 -9.72 -6.37 -5.56
CA ARG A 39 -9.15 -5.71 -6.73
C ARG A 39 -9.75 -4.33 -6.96
N GLU A 40 -11.08 -4.20 -6.85
CA GLU A 40 -11.76 -2.91 -7.00
C GLU A 40 -11.34 -1.92 -5.91
N ARG A 41 -11.33 -2.35 -4.63
CA ARG A 41 -10.91 -1.52 -3.50
C ARG A 41 -9.45 -1.12 -3.59
N LEU A 42 -8.57 -2.04 -4.01
CA LEU A 42 -7.17 -1.75 -4.23
C LEU A 42 -6.99 -0.71 -5.35
N ALA A 43 -7.74 -0.83 -6.45
CA ALA A 43 -7.69 0.14 -7.55
C ALA A 43 -8.16 1.54 -7.09
N GLU A 44 -9.21 1.62 -6.27
CA GLU A 44 -9.67 2.88 -5.66
C GLU A 44 -8.56 3.52 -4.82
N VAL A 45 -7.94 2.73 -3.93
CA VAL A 45 -6.87 3.22 -3.05
C VAL A 45 -5.68 3.74 -3.86
N LEU A 46 -5.23 2.99 -4.86
CA LEU A 46 -4.10 3.38 -5.71
C LEU A 46 -4.41 4.61 -6.57
N THR A 47 -5.65 4.75 -7.06
CA THR A 47 -6.08 5.91 -7.86
C THR A 47 -6.13 7.19 -7.02
N ASN A 48 -6.44 7.06 -5.72
CA ASN A 48 -6.56 8.18 -4.79
C ASN A 48 -5.29 8.39 -3.92
N PHE A 49 -4.21 7.67 -4.19
CA PHE A 49 -2.94 7.80 -3.49
C PHE A 49 -2.25 9.13 -3.87
N GLY A 50 -1.71 9.83 -2.88
CA GLY A 50 -1.21 11.21 -3.00
C GLY A 50 -2.29 12.29 -2.86
N GLY A 51 -3.54 11.88 -2.59
CA GLY A 51 -4.66 12.77 -2.31
C GLY A 51 -5.38 12.37 -1.03
N LYS A 52 -6.37 11.46 -1.15
CA LYS A 52 -7.14 10.94 0.00
C LYS A 52 -6.29 10.03 0.88
N TYR A 53 -5.37 9.28 0.27
CA TYR A 53 -4.43 8.39 0.95
C TYR A 53 -3.04 8.97 0.81
N ASP A 54 -2.40 9.33 1.92
CA ASP A 54 -1.07 9.91 1.93
C ASP A 54 -0.18 9.23 2.97
N ILE A 55 1.12 9.19 2.69
CA ILE A 55 2.15 8.67 3.60
C ILE A 55 3.25 9.71 3.67
N ILE A 56 3.51 10.16 4.88
CA ILE A 56 4.69 10.94 5.19
C ILE A 56 5.84 9.94 5.37
N PHE A 57 6.76 9.92 4.41
CA PHE A 57 7.94 9.08 4.40
C PHE A 57 9.11 9.70 5.17
#